data_AF-A0AA51GR83-F1
#
_entry.id   AF-A0AA51GR83-F1
#
_cell.length_a   1.000
_cell.length_b   1.000
_cell.length_c   1.000
_cell.angle_alpha   90.00
_cell.angle_beta   90.00
_cell.angle_gamma   90.00
#
_symmetry.space_group_name_H-M   'P 1'
#
loop_
_entity.id
_entity.type
_entity.pdbx_description
1 polymer ?
#
loop_
_entity_poly.entity_id
_entity_poly.type
_entity_poly.pdbx_seq_one_letter_code
_entity_poly.pdbx_strand_id
1 'polypeptide(L)' 'MKCPFCGEEMTEGYVESGRYFMWKGKDERGKKQEYLLAKSYMGGAKLMGKICPFCRKLVLDIPESQF' A
#
# COMPACT_ATOMS: atom_id res chain seq x y z
N MET A 1 13.52 -3.81 8.75
CA MET A 1 14.12 -3.81 7.38
C MET A 1 14.58 -2.40 7.10
N LYS A 2 15.70 -2.22 6.39
CA LYS A 2 16.15 -0.87 6.04
C LYS A 2 15.28 -0.24 4.96
N CYS A 3 14.99 1.04 5.12
CA CYS A 3 14.24 1.84 4.19
C CYS A 3 15.02 1.96 2.88
N PRO A 4 14.44 1.61 1.72
CA PRO A 4 15.16 1.66 0.44
C PRO A 4 15.46 3.09 -0.03
N PHE A 5 14.92 4.11 0.65
CA PHE A 5 15.08 5.52 0.29
C PHE A 5 16.07 6.27 1.17
N CYS A 6 16.20 5.92 2.45
CA CYS A 6 17.06 6.65 3.39
C CYS A 6 17.96 5.75 4.25
N GLY A 7 17.87 4.42 4.11
CA GLY A 7 18.71 3.47 4.82
C GLY A 7 18.34 3.18 6.28
N GLU A 8 17.45 3.98 6.89
CA GLU A 8 17.01 3.82 8.27
C GLU A 8 16.09 2.61 8.50
N GLU A 9 16.01 2.10 9.72
CA GLU A 9 15.09 1.01 10.07
C GLU A 9 13.62 1.41 9.88
N MET A 10 12.83 0.44 9.39
CA MET A 10 11.39 0.56 9.20
C MET A 10 10.62 -0.27 10.22
N THR A 11 9.43 0.21 10.57
CA THR A 11 8.51 -0.44 11.51
C THR A 11 7.35 -1.08 10.77
N GLU A 12 6.92 -2.26 11.21
CA GLU A 12 5.75 -2.97 10.68
C GLU A 12 4.43 -2.36 11.15
N GLY A 13 3.41 -2.44 10.30
CA GLY A 13 2.08 -1.95 10.60
C GLY A 13 1.09 -2.25 9.48
N TYR A 14 -0.05 -1.56 9.51
CA TYR A 14 -1.07 -1.66 8.48
C TYR A 14 -1.76 -0.32 8.26
N VAL A 15 -2.33 -0.16 7.07
CA VAL A 15 -3.32 0.88 6.79
C VAL A 15 -4.72 0.28 6.83
N GLU A 16 -5.69 1.04 7.34
CA GLU A 16 -7.09 0.64 7.41
C GLU A 16 -7.97 1.60 6.60
N SER A 17 -8.89 1.06 5.83
CA SER A 17 -9.89 1.77 5.03
C SER A 17 -11.24 1.12 5.26
N GLY A 18 -12.33 1.79 4.86
CA GLY A 18 -13.68 1.26 4.93
C GLY A 18 -13.82 -0.08 4.20
N ARG A 19 -14.00 -0.07 2.88
CA ARG A 19 -14.24 -1.32 2.13
C ARG A 19 -13.05 -1.78 1.28
N TYR A 20 -12.21 -0.86 0.82
CA TYR A 20 -11.12 -1.21 -0.07
C TYR A 20 -10.03 -0.14 -0.11
N PHE A 21 -8.87 -0.56 -0.61
CA PHE A 21 -7.79 0.30 -1.08
C PHE A 21 -7.72 0.21 -2.60
N MET A 22 -7.65 1.35 -3.28
CA MET A 22 -7.48 1.44 -4.74
C MET A 22 -6.26 2.31 -5.05
N TRP A 23 -5.35 1.78 -5.87
CA TRP A 23 -4.37 2.61 -6.56
C TRP A 23 -5.01 3.21 -7.81
N LYS A 24 -4.80 4.50 -8.04
CA LYS A 24 -5.24 5.18 -9.26
C LYS A 24 -4.06 5.97 -9.82
N GLY A 25 -3.52 5.49 -10.93
CA GLY A 25 -2.39 6.09 -11.63
C GLY A 25 -2.71 6.40 -13.08
N LYS A 26 -1.72 6.97 -13.76
CA LYS A 26 -1.69 7.10 -15.22
C LYS A 26 -0.35 6.59 -15.71
N ASP A 27 -0.33 5.91 -16.85
CA ASP A 27 0.90 5.59 -17.54
C ASP A 27 1.49 6.82 -18.26
N GLU A 28 2.66 6.67 -18.88
CA GLU A 28 3.35 7.71 -19.64
C GLU A 28 2.52 8.27 -20.82
N ARG A 29 1.53 7.50 -21.30
CA ARG A 29 0.61 7.90 -22.37
C ARG A 29 -0.67 8.54 -21.81
N GLY A 30 -0.75 8.73 -20.49
CA GLY A 30 -1.90 9.32 -19.81
C GLY A 30 -3.09 8.37 -19.63
N LYS A 31 -2.95 7.08 -19.98
CA LYS A 31 -4.02 6.09 -19.79
C LYS A 31 -4.17 5.79 -18.31
N LYS A 32 -5.41 5.86 -17.81
CA LYS A 32 -5.73 5.54 -16.42
C LYS A 32 -5.44 4.07 -16.13
N GLN A 33 -4.74 3.81 -15.04
CA GLN A 33 -4.52 2.49 -14.49
C GLN A 33 -5.06 2.46 -13.06
N GLU A 34 -5.96 1.53 -12.78
CA GLU A 34 -6.53 1.36 -11.46
C GLU A 34 -6.30 -0.07 -10.98
N TYR A 35 -5.84 -0.22 -9.74
CA TYR A 35 -5.59 -1.52 -9.11
C TYR A 35 -6.30 -1.58 -7.77
N LEU A 36 -7.10 -2.63 -7.57
CA LEU A 36 -7.62 -2.98 -6.25
C LEU A 36 -6.46 -3.57 -5.44
N LEU A 37 -6.13 -2.93 -4.31
CA LEU A 37 -4.97 -3.30 -3.48
C LEU A 37 -5.35 -4.09 -2.25
N ALA A 38 -6.59 -3.97 -1.79
CA ALA A 38 -7.21 -4.82 -0.77
C ALA A 38 -8.71 -4.52 -0.74
N LYS A 39 -9.51 -5.52 -0.36
CA LYS A 39 -10.94 -5.38 -0.16
C LYS A 39 -11.36 -6.21 1.04
N SER A 40 -12.29 -5.68 1.83
CA SER A 40 -13.01 -6.45 2.85
C SER A 40 -14.50 -6.44 2.55
N TYR A 41 -15.13 -7.62 2.72
CA TYR A 41 -16.57 -7.79 2.65
C TYR A 41 -17.24 -7.65 4.03
N MET A 42 -16.45 -7.75 5.11
CA MET A 42 -16.91 -7.65 6.49
C MET A 42 -15.92 -6.80 7.30
N GLY A 43 -16.32 -5.58 7.65
CA GLY A 43 -15.47 -4.62 8.37
C GLY A 43 -14.48 -3.86 7.48
N GLY A 44 -13.47 -3.27 8.12
CA GLY A 44 -12.41 -2.49 7.47
C GLY A 44 -11.50 -3.33 6.57
N ALA A 45 -11.14 -2.82 5.39
CA ALA A 45 -10.03 -3.37 4.63
C ALA A 45 -8.71 -3.02 5.31
N LYS A 46 -7.84 -4.00 5.48
CA LYS A 46 -6.49 -3.83 6.03
C LYS A 46 -5.45 -4.23 5.00
N LEU A 47 -4.42 -3.41 4.85
CA LEU A 47 -3.28 -3.70 3.99
C LEU A 47 -2.00 -3.59 4.82
N MET A 48 -1.26 -4.70 4.92
CA MET A 48 -0.02 -4.77 5.69
C MET A 48 1.10 -4.02 4.97
N GLY A 49 2.03 -3.51 5.76
CA GLY A 49 3.21 -2.87 5.22
C GLY A 49 4.17 -2.39 6.29
N LYS A 50 5.11 -1.55 5.87
CA LYS A 50 6.15 -1.00 6.72
C LYS A 50 6.26 0.50 6.50
N ILE A 51 6.43 1.24 7.58
CA ILE A 51 6.65 2.69 7.56
C ILE A 51 8.08 3.02 7.99
N CYS A 52 8.73 3.92 7.27
CA CYS A 52 9.96 4.55 7.75
C CYS A 52 9.57 5.80 8.57
N PRO A 53 9.82 5.85 9.89
CA PRO A 53 9.42 6.98 10.72
C PRO A 53 10.21 8.26 10.41
N PHE A 54 11.39 8.13 9.80
CA PHE A 54 12.29 9.24 9.49
C PHE A 54 11.87 9.98 8.22
N CYS A 55 11.78 9.27 7.08
CA CYS A 55 11.41 9.88 5.80
C CYS A 55 9.91 9.77 5.45
N ARG A 56 9.12 9.17 6.34
CA ARG A 56 7.65 9.03 6.26
C ARG A 56 7.15 8.32 4.99
N LYS A 57 7.96 7.41 4.43
CA LYS A 57 7.58 6.58 3.29
C LYS A 57 7.00 5.25 3.77
N LEU A 58 6.01 4.77 3.03
CA LEU A 58 5.38 3.46 3.20
C LEU A 58 5.83 2.51 2.10
N VAL A 59 6.02 1.25 2.47
CA VAL A 59 6.09 0.11 1.56
C VAL A 59 4.91 -0.78 1.92
N LEU A 60 4.05 -1.07 0.94
CA LEU A 60 2.81 -1.84 1.14
C LEU A 60 2.96 -3.19 0.46
N ASP A 61 2.59 -4.25 1.18
CA ASP A 61 2.62 -5.61 0.66
C ASP A 61 1.29 -5.89 -0.05
N ILE A 62 1.31 -5.87 -1.39
CA ILE A 62 0.12 -6.12 -2.21
C ILE A 62 0.04 -7.62 -2.48
N PRO A 63 -1.00 -8.33 -2.00
CA PRO A 63 -1.12 -9.76 -2.23
C PRO A 63 -1.40 -10.06 -3.71
N GLU A 64 -0.82 -11.14 -4.23
CA GLU A 64 -0.93 -11.52 -5.65
C GLU A 64 -2.36 -11.87 -6.11
N SER A 65 -3.25 -12.23 -5.18
CA SER A 65 -4.61 -12.66 -5.46
C SER A 65 -5.65 -11.66 -4.96
N GLN A 66 -6.23 -10.88 -5.88
CA GLN A 66 -7.48 -10.14 -5.69
C GLN A 66 -8.38 -10.30 -6.92
N PHE A 67 -8.74 -11.56 -7.18
CA PHE A 67 -9.81 -11.89 -8.12
C PHE A 67 -11.10 -12.19 -7.35
#